data_AF-A0A1R1LYE2-F1
#
_entry.id   AF-A0A1R1LYE2-F1
#
_cell.length_a   1.000
_cell.length_b   1.000
_cell.length_c   1.000
_cell.angle_alpha   90.00
_cell.angle_beta   90.00
_cell.angle_gamma   90.00
#
_symmetry.space_group_name_H-M   'P 1'
#
loop_
_entity.id
_entity.type
_entity.pdbx_description
1 polymer ?
#
loop_
_entity_poly.entity_id
_entity_poly.type
_entity_poly.pdbx_seq_one_letter_code
_entity_poly.pdbx_strand_id
1 'polypeptide(L)'
;MSRIETVYRTSNPCTTVAAALAEAARGIDHDLRLLGTEFDRQGGQLWAAETASHTVTPVSDRGETLFVASVIVMVTFQRDLAIDDDRG
;
A
#
# COMPACT_ATOMS: atom_id res chain seq x y z
N MET A 1 -11.05 7.99 17.20
CA MET A 1 -11.63 8.18 15.84
C MET A 1 -10.80 7.36 14.87
N SER A 2 -11.42 6.57 13.99
CA SER A 2 -10.70 5.82 12.95
C SER A 2 -10.61 6.62 11.66
N ARG A 3 -9.49 6.53 10.96
CA ARG A 3 -9.26 7.14 9.64
C ARG A 3 -8.88 6.04 8.66
N ILE A 4 -9.46 6.06 7.47
CA ILE A 4 -9.10 5.14 6.38
C ILE A 4 -8.38 5.95 5.32
N GLU A 5 -7.20 5.49 4.93
CA GLU A 5 -6.43 6.03 3.80
C GLU A 5 -6.28 4.97 2.72
N THR A 6 -6.01 5.42 1.50
CA THR A 6 -5.79 4.54 0.34
C THR A 6 -4.37 4.72 -0.18
N VAL A 7 -3.63 3.62 -0.27
CA VAL A 7 -2.32 3.57 -0.92
C VAL A 7 -2.49 2.94 -2.29
N TYR A 8 -2.04 3.64 -3.33
CA TYR A 8 -2.08 3.19 -4.71
C TYR A 8 -0.66 3.07 -5.27
N ARG A 9 -0.38 1.94 -5.94
CA ARG A 9 0.90 1.73 -6.62
C ARG A 9 0.71 1.06 -7.97
N THR A 10 1.52 1.50 -8.94
CA THR A 10 1.72 0.83 -10.23
C THR A 10 3.14 0.32 -10.34
N SER A 11 3.34 -0.84 -10.95
CA SER A 11 4.67 -1.29 -11.39
C SER A 11 5.13 -0.49 -12.61
N ASN A 12 6.43 -0.53 -12.90
CA ASN A 12 6.88 -0.26 -14.27
C ASN A 12 6.39 -1.37 -15.23
N PRO A 13 6.36 -1.09 -16.54
CA PRO A 13 6.09 -2.12 -17.55
C PRO A 13 7.12 -3.24 -17.48
N CYS A 14 6.65 -4.47 -17.40
CA CYS A 14 7.49 -5.67 -17.37
C CYS A 14 7.12 -6.63 -18.49
N THR A 15 8.06 -7.46 -18.94
CA THR A 15 7.81 -8.47 -19.99
C THR A 15 6.97 -9.65 -19.51
N THR A 16 6.75 -9.79 -18.20
CA THR A 16 5.89 -10.85 -17.63
C THR A 16 4.96 -10.30 -16.55
N VAL A 17 3.79 -10.93 -16.42
CA VAL A 17 2.82 -10.66 -15.34
C VAL A 17 3.45 -10.84 -13.96
N ALA A 18 4.24 -11.92 -13.76
CA ALA A 18 4.87 -12.21 -12.49
C ALA A 18 5.88 -11.13 -12.07
N ALA A 19 6.67 -10.61 -13.02
CA ALA A 19 7.60 -9.52 -12.76
C ALA A 19 6.87 -8.22 -12.38
N ALA A 20 5.81 -7.87 -13.12
CA ALA A 20 4.98 -6.70 -12.82
C ALA A 20 4.35 -6.79 -11.42
N LEU A 21 3.76 -7.94 -11.07
CA LEU A 21 3.19 -8.17 -9.74
C LEU A 21 4.24 -8.08 -8.62
N ALA A 22 5.40 -8.72 -8.82
CA ALA A 22 6.48 -8.69 -7.84
C ALA A 22 7.02 -7.28 -7.62
N GLU A 23 7.10 -6.47 -8.67
CA GLU A 23 7.51 -5.07 -8.57
C GLU A 23 6.46 -4.22 -7.84
N ALA A 24 5.18 -4.34 -8.20
CA ALA A 24 4.10 -3.64 -7.50
C ALA A 24 4.09 -4.01 -6.00
N ALA A 25 4.20 -5.31 -5.68
CA ALA A 25 4.26 -5.79 -4.30
C ALA A 25 5.43 -5.21 -3.51
N ARG A 26 6.64 -5.15 -4.09
CA ARG A 26 7.80 -4.50 -3.44
C ARG A 26 7.58 -3.01 -3.21
N GLY A 27 6.95 -2.31 -4.16
CA GLY A 27 6.64 -0.89 -4.03
C GLY A 27 5.66 -0.62 -2.88
N ILE A 28 4.59 -1.42 -2.80
CA ILE A 28 3.58 -1.32 -1.73
C ILE A 28 4.19 -1.67 -0.37
N ASP A 29 4.97 -2.74 -0.29
CA ASP A 29 5.66 -3.12 0.94
C ASP A 29 6.60 -2.01 1.43
N HIS A 30 7.29 -1.33 0.51
CA HIS A 30 8.07 -0.14 0.83
C HIS A 30 7.20 1.00 1.38
N ASP A 31 6.11 1.36 0.69
CA ASP A 31 5.23 2.44 1.10
C ASP A 31 4.57 2.16 2.46
N LEU A 32 4.12 0.93 2.69
CA LEU A 32 3.53 0.50 3.98
C LEU A 32 4.55 0.54 5.12
N ARG A 33 5.82 0.19 4.89
CA ARG A 33 6.88 0.35 5.90
C ARG A 33 7.15 1.81 6.26
N LEU A 34 7.14 2.71 5.26
CA LEU A 34 7.31 4.14 5.51
C LEU A 34 6.15 4.70 6.34
N LEU A 35 4.92 4.33 6.00
CA LEU A 35 3.73 4.68 6.77
C LEU A 35 3.81 4.11 8.20
N GLY A 36 4.14 2.83 8.34
CA GLY A 36 4.35 2.19 9.65
C GLY A 36 5.37 2.94 10.52
N THR A 37 6.51 3.33 9.95
CA THR A 37 7.55 4.11 10.64
C THR A 37 7.02 5.47 11.11
N GLU A 38 6.21 6.14 10.29
CA GLU A 38 5.60 7.42 10.65
C GLU A 38 4.55 7.25 11.77
N PHE A 39 3.78 6.15 11.78
CA PHE A 39 2.86 5.86 12.88
C PHE A 39 3.58 5.56 14.18
N ASP A 40 4.64 4.74 14.13
CA ASP A 40 5.46 4.43 15.30
C ASP A 40 6.05 5.72 15.90
N ARG A 41 6.46 6.67 15.05
CA ARG A 41 6.98 7.99 15.47
C ARG A 41 5.93 8.85 16.17
N GLN A 42 4.67 8.79 15.73
CA GLN A 42 3.59 9.59 16.33
C GLN A 42 3.03 8.98 17.63
N GLY A 43 3.30 7.69 17.88
CA GLY A 43 2.91 6.97 19.09
C GLY A 43 1.43 6.57 19.12
N GLY A 44 1.14 5.39 19.65
CA GLY A 44 -0.21 5.00 20.08
C GLY A 44 -1.25 4.85 18.97
N GLN A 45 -0.92 4.19 17.86
CA GLN A 45 -1.89 3.90 16.81
C GLN A 45 -1.90 2.43 16.42
N LEU A 46 -3.08 1.81 16.51
CA LEU A 46 -3.34 0.53 15.87
C LEU A 46 -3.58 0.81 14.38
N TRP A 47 -2.82 0.16 13.50
CA TRP A 47 -3.04 0.24 12.06
C TRP A 47 -3.12 -1.14 11.43
N ALA A 48 -3.90 -1.25 10.35
CA ALA A 48 -4.02 -2.45 9.54
C ALA A 48 -4.02 -2.06 8.07
N ALA A 49 -3.41 -2.90 7.24
CA ALA A 49 -3.44 -2.76 5.79
C ALA A 49 -4.09 -4.00 5.17
N GLU A 50 -5.04 -3.77 4.28
CA GLU A 50 -5.70 -4.82 3.52
C GLU A 50 -5.74 -4.48 2.04
N THR A 51 -5.52 -5.48 1.18
CA THR A 51 -5.63 -5.29 -0.27
C THR A 51 -7.09 -5.04 -0.63
N ALA A 52 -7.37 -3.87 -1.19
CA ALA A 52 -8.71 -3.54 -1.65
C ALA A 52 -8.93 -3.95 -3.11
N SER A 53 -7.89 -3.84 -3.96
CA SER A 53 -7.97 -4.23 -5.36
C SER A 53 -6.59 -4.48 -5.96
N HIS A 54 -6.51 -5.34 -6.97
CA HIS A 54 -5.35 -5.46 -7.84
C HIS A 54 -5.78 -5.76 -9.27
N THR A 55 -5.04 -5.22 -10.23
CA THR A 55 -5.26 -5.46 -11.67
C THR A 55 -3.91 -5.60 -12.38
N VAL A 56 -3.91 -6.32 -13.49
CA VAL A 56 -2.76 -6.36 -14.41
C VAL A 56 -3.27 -6.00 -15.79
N THR A 57 -2.70 -4.95 -16.37
CA THR A 57 -3.09 -4.45 -17.68
C THR A 57 -1.97 -4.75 -18.69
N PRO A 58 -2.25 -5.48 -19.78
CA PRO A 58 -1.31 -5.58 -20.88
C PRO A 58 -1.23 -4.23 -21.60
N VAL A 59 -0.03 -3.77 -21.87
CA VAL A 59 0.25 -2.56 -22.64
C VAL A 59 1.12 -2.94 -23.84
N SER A 60 0.79 -2.42 -25.01
CA SER A 60 1.62 -2.62 -26.20
C SER A 60 2.62 -1.47 -26.30
N ASP A 61 3.90 -1.79 -26.35
CA ASP A 61 4.97 -0.83 -26.62
C ASP A 61 5.83 -1.34 -27.77
N ARG A 62 5.87 -0.60 -28.88
CA ARG A 62 6.67 -0.92 -30.08
C ARG A 62 6.51 -2.35 -30.62
N GLY A 63 5.34 -2.97 -30.44
CA GLY A 63 5.05 -4.33 -30.90
C GLY A 63 5.37 -5.43 -29.88
N GLU A 64 5.91 -5.07 -28.72
CA GLU A 64 6.05 -5.97 -27.57
C GLU A 64 4.87 -5.80 -26.60
N THR A 65 4.40 -6.90 -26.03
CA THR A 65 3.41 -6.88 -24.95
C THR A 65 4.14 -6.80 -23.62
N LEU A 66 3.94 -5.69 -22.91
CA LEU A 66 4.38 -5.50 -21.54
C LEU A 66 3.18 -5.56 -20.60
N PHE A 67 3.43 -5.73 -19.31
CA PHE A 67 2.42 -5.83 -18.28
C PHE A 67 2.68 -4.79 -17.20
N VAL A 68 1.63 -4.08 -16.81
CA VAL A 68 1.63 -3.13 -15.70
C VAL A 68 0.68 -3.64 -14.63
N ALA A 69 1.19 -3.91 -13.44
CA ALA A 69 0.37 -4.26 -12.29
C ALA A 69 -0.02 -2.99 -11.52
N SER A 70 -1.28 -2.89 -11.14
CA SER A 70 -1.79 -1.84 -10.26
C SER A 70 -2.38 -2.48 -9.01
N VAL A 71 -2.10 -1.92 -7.84
CA VAL A 71 -2.64 -2.42 -6.57
C VAL A 71 -3.09 -1.25 -5.72
N ILE A 72 -4.21 -1.47 -5.03
CA ILE A 72 -4.79 -0.56 -4.06
C ILE A 72 -4.83 -1.28 -2.71
N VAL A 73 -4.26 -0.64 -1.70
CA VAL A 73 -4.31 -1.09 -0.31
C VAL A 73 -5.07 -0.06 0.51
N MET A 74 -6.06 -0.51 1.27
CA MET A 74 -6.71 0.31 2.29
C MET A 74 -5.92 0.18 3.57
N VAL A 75 -5.63 1.33 4.19
CA VAL A 75 -4.94 1.39 5.47
C VAL A 75 -5.88 2.04 6.47
N THR A 76 -6.21 1.31 7.53
CA THR A 76 -7.07 1.80 8.61
C THR A 76 -6.21 2.18 9.80
N PHE A 77 -6.51 3.33 10.39
CA PHE A 77 -5.89 3.85 11.61
C PHE A 77 -6.91 3.92 12.72
N GLN A 78 -6.49 3.56 13.93
CA GLN A 78 -7.21 3.82 15.16
C GLN A 78 -6.26 4.47 16.17
N ARG A 79 -6.61 5.67 16.64
CA ARG A 79 -5.94 6.27 17.79
C ARG A 79 -6.26 5.43 19.02
N ASP A 80 -5.21 4.99 19.72
CA ASP A 80 -5.35 4.25 20.96
C ASP A 80 -5.97 5.17 22.03
N LEU A 81 -7.17 4.82 22.49
CA LEU A 81 -7.92 5.60 23.49
C LEU A 81 -7.34 5.43 24.89
N ALA A 82 -6.52 4.40 25.14
CA ALA A 82 -5.92 4.13 26.45
C ALA A 82 -4.87 5.17 26.87
N ILE A 83 -4.30 5.93 25.93
CA ILE A 83 -3.29 6.97 26.20
C ILE A 83 -3.94 8.32 26.60
N ASP A 84 -5.21 8.54 26.24
CA ASP A 84 -5.91 9.80 26.56
C ASP A 84 -6.53 9.78 27.98
N ASP A 85 -6.75 8.61 28.61
CA ASP A 85 -7.39 8.49 29.93
C ASP A 85 -6.42 8.73 31.12
N ASP A 86 -5.11 8.69 30.88
CA ASP A 86 -4.06 8.90 31.90
C ASP A 86 -3.63 10.39 32.03
N ARG A 87 -4.36 11.30 31.37
CA ARG A 87 -4.18 12.77 31.43
C ARG A 87 -5.37 13.52 32.05
N GLY A 88 -6.29 12.79 32.70
CA GLY A 88 -7.43 13.34 33.45
C GLY A 88 -7.07 13.81 34.85
#